data_AF-A0A0S7XQG9-F1
#
_entry.id   AF-A0A0S7XQG9-F1
#
_cell.length_a   1.000
_cell.length_b   1.000
_cell.length_c   1.000
_cell.angle_alpha   90.00
_cell.angle_beta   90.00
_cell.angle_gamma   90.00
#
_symmetry.space_group_name_H-M   'P 1'
#
loop_
_entity.id
_entity.type
_entity.pdbx_description
1 polymer ?
#
loop_
_entity_poly.entity_id
_entity_poly.type
_entity_poly.pdbx_seq_one_letter_code
_entity_poly.pdbx_strand_id
1 'polypeptide(L)'
;MGKTAVCISILTSLIFICGISRGEDFCVSNSTELQTALTEAEANGEDDVIRVVQGTFNGNFIYSSYEGMNISLLGGTPQDVRAE
;
A
#
# COMPACT_ATOMS: atom_id res chain seq x y z
N MET A 1 -42.86 -7.10 18.34
CA MET A 1 -41.76 -7.81 17.64
C MET A 1 -40.93 -6.92 16.69
N GLY A 2 -40.90 -5.59 16.83
CA GLY A 2 -40.18 -4.71 15.89
C GLY A 2 -38.85 -4.11 16.39
N LYS A 3 -38.60 -4.09 17.71
CA LYS A 3 -37.41 -3.44 18.28
C LYS A 3 -36.13 -4.29 18.16
N THR A 4 -36.26 -5.61 18.27
CA THR A 4 -35.13 -6.56 18.15
C THR A 4 -34.62 -6.70 16.72
N ALA A 5 -35.51 -6.69 15.72
CA ALA A 5 -35.12 -6.77 14.31
C ALA A 5 -34.36 -5.51 13.82
N VAL A 6 -34.74 -4.32 14.33
CA VAL A 6 -34.04 -3.05 14.03
C VAL A 6 -32.62 -3.05 14.58
N CYS A 7 -32.41 -3.50 15.82
CA CYS A 7 -31.06 -3.62 16.39
C CYS A 7 -30.18 -4.63 15.62
N ILE A 8 -30.75 -5.75 15.20
CA ILE A 8 -30.02 -6.77 14.42
C ILE A 8 -29.63 -6.23 13.03
N SER A 9 -30.52 -5.50 12.37
CA SER A 9 -30.26 -4.87 11.06
C SER A 9 -29.20 -3.75 11.11
N ILE A 10 -29.11 -3.04 12.23
CA ILE A 10 -28.09 -2.00 12.47
C ILE A 10 -26.73 -2.66 12.75
N LEU A 11 -26.69 -3.74 13.54
CA LEU A 11 -25.45 -4.47 13.82
C LEU A 11 -24.87 -5.17 12.58
N THR A 12 -25.68 -5.69 11.67
CA THR A 12 -25.19 -6.34 10.44
C THR A 12 -24.64 -5.36 9.41
N SER A 13 -25.07 -4.08 9.45
CA SER A 13 -24.58 -3.04 8.52
C SER A 13 -23.19 -2.49 8.90
N LEU A 14 -22.75 -2.70 10.14
CA LEU A 14 -21.46 -2.22 10.67
C LEU A 14 -20.28 -3.18 10.41
N ILE A 15 -20.53 -4.38 9.87
CA ILE A 15 -19.53 -5.45 9.75
C ILE A 15 -18.85 -5.49 8.35
N PHE A 16 -19.23 -4.60 7.42
CA PHE A 16 -18.78 -4.67 6.01
C PHE A 16 -17.65 -3.71 5.60
N ILE A 17 -16.81 -3.26 6.54
CA ILE A 17 -15.67 -2.38 6.22
C ILE A 17 -14.33 -2.92 6.73
N CYS A 18 -14.22 -4.24 6.99
CA CYS A 18 -12.91 -4.86 7.06
C CYS A 18 -12.37 -4.95 5.62
N GLY A 19 -11.93 -3.81 5.09
CA GLY A 19 -11.14 -3.76 3.87
C GLY A 19 -9.87 -4.55 4.15
N ILE A 20 -9.72 -5.68 3.49
CA ILE A 20 -8.43 -6.37 3.43
C ILE A 20 -7.54 -5.42 2.63
N SER A 21 -6.80 -4.56 3.32
CA SER A 21 -5.68 -3.84 2.71
C SER A 21 -4.61 -4.89 2.42
N ARG A 22 -4.30 -5.10 1.14
CA ARG A 22 -3.14 -5.86 0.74
C ARG A 22 -2.09 -4.82 0.40
N GLY A 23 -1.00 -4.75 1.14
CA GLY A 23 0.12 -3.90 0.70
C GLY A 23 0.62 -4.32 -0.67
N GLU A 24 0.83 -3.37 -1.58
CA GLU A 24 1.48 -3.67 -2.85
C GLU A 24 3.02 -3.74 -2.66
N ASP A 25 3.62 -4.83 -3.12
CA ASP A 25 5.08 -5.05 -3.08
C ASP A 25 5.71 -4.63 -4.41
N PHE A 26 6.27 -3.43 -4.46
CA PHE A 26 6.99 -2.90 -5.62
C PHE A 26 8.46 -3.32 -5.60
N CYS A 27 8.94 -3.95 -6.68
CA CYS A 27 10.36 -4.27 -6.83
C CYS A 27 10.96 -3.35 -7.90
N VAL A 28 11.82 -2.41 -7.49
CA VAL A 28 12.33 -1.34 -8.35
C VAL A 28 13.84 -1.43 -8.57
N SER A 29 14.25 -1.21 -9.81
CA SER A 29 15.62 -1.40 -10.29
C SER A 29 16.30 -0.12 -10.79
N ASN A 30 15.54 0.96 -10.98
CA ASN A 30 16.05 2.24 -11.45
C ASN A 30 15.23 3.43 -10.91
N SER A 31 15.77 4.65 -11.06
CA SER A 31 15.14 5.89 -10.57
C SER A 31 13.71 6.10 -11.08
N THR A 32 13.42 5.74 -12.34
CA THR A 32 12.07 5.93 -12.91
C THR A 32 11.07 5.03 -12.20
N GLU A 33 11.41 3.74 -12.04
CA GLU A 33 10.57 2.78 -11.32
C GLU A 33 10.36 3.18 -9.86
N LEU A 34 11.39 3.70 -9.19
CA LEU A 34 11.25 4.20 -7.82
C LEU A 34 10.24 5.34 -7.73
N GLN A 35 10.30 6.34 -8.62
CA GLN A 35 9.30 7.42 -8.59
C GLN A 35 7.89 6.93 -8.98
N THR A 36 7.77 6.00 -9.92
CA THR A 36 6.47 5.42 -10.28
C THR A 36 5.85 4.71 -9.08
N ALA A 37 6.58 3.83 -8.41
CA ALA A 37 6.10 3.13 -7.23
C ALA A 37 5.70 4.08 -6.09
N LEU A 38 6.49 5.14 -5.85
CA LEU A 38 6.13 6.18 -4.87
C LEU A 38 4.84 6.93 -5.25
N THR A 39 4.56 7.09 -6.55
CA THR A 39 3.36 7.76 -7.05
C THR A 39 2.13 6.85 -6.93
N GLU A 40 2.28 5.55 -7.19
CA GLU A 40 1.22 4.56 -7.05
C GLU A 40 0.82 4.41 -5.57
N ALA A 41 1.80 4.31 -4.68
CA ALA A 41 1.61 4.23 -3.23
C ALA A 41 1.08 5.53 -2.58
N GLU A 42 0.94 6.63 -3.32
CA GLU A 42 0.49 7.90 -2.75
C GLU A 42 -1.01 7.88 -2.38
N ALA A 43 -1.82 7.14 -3.14
CA ALA A 43 -3.27 7.19 -3.07
C ALA A 43 -3.98 5.88 -3.48
N ASN A 44 -3.34 4.72 -3.28
CA ASN A 44 -3.92 3.40 -3.58
C ASN A 44 -4.73 2.81 -2.41
N GLY A 45 -4.68 3.42 -1.21
CA GLY A 45 -5.36 2.93 -0.03
C GLY A 45 -4.74 1.67 0.58
N GLU A 46 -3.44 1.43 0.37
CA GLU A 46 -2.73 0.22 0.79
C GLU A 46 -1.47 0.52 1.64
N ASP A 47 -1.09 -0.42 2.52
CA ASP A 47 0.19 -0.35 3.25
C ASP A 47 1.33 -0.88 2.37
N ASP A 48 1.98 -0.03 1.58
CA ASP A 48 2.90 -0.47 0.52
C ASP A 48 4.33 -0.76 0.96
N VAL A 49 4.98 -1.67 0.22
CA VAL A 49 6.40 -2.01 0.39
C VAL A 49 7.14 -1.80 -0.93
N ILE A 50 8.04 -0.81 -0.97
CA ILE A 50 8.94 -0.59 -2.09
C ILE A 50 10.31 -1.18 -1.77
N ARG A 51 10.70 -2.20 -2.53
CA ARG A 51 11.97 -2.92 -2.44
C ARG A 51 12.93 -2.42 -3.52
N VAL A 52 14.01 -1.79 -3.07
CA VAL A 52 15.04 -1.20 -3.92
C VAL A 52 16.18 -2.19 -4.09
N VAL A 53 16.40 -2.63 -5.32
CA VAL A 53 17.57 -3.49 -5.63
C VAL A 53 18.87 -2.72 -5.44
N GLN A 54 19.97 -3.43 -5.25
CA GLN A 54 21.30 -2.79 -5.16
C GLN A 54 21.64 -2.03 -6.44
N GLY A 55 21.97 -0.75 -6.32
CA GLY A 55 22.29 0.12 -7.45
C GLY A 55 22.41 1.59 -7.06
N THR A 56 22.57 2.45 -8.06
CA THR A 56 22.57 3.91 -7.89
C THR A 56 21.30 4.51 -8.47
N PHE A 57 20.53 5.21 -7.64
CA PHE A 57 19.31 5.91 -8.01
C PHE A 57 19.60 7.40 -7.91
N ASN A 58 19.80 8.05 -9.06
CA ASN A 58 20.07 9.48 -9.12
C ASN A 58 18.77 10.25 -9.32
N GLY A 59 18.54 11.29 -8.52
CA GLY A 59 17.37 12.17 -8.64
C GLY A 59 16.88 12.70 -7.30
N ASN A 60 15.81 13.49 -7.36
CA ASN A 60 14.99 13.84 -6.21
C ASN A 60 13.71 13.02 -6.30
N PHE A 61 13.38 12.28 -5.25
CA PHE A 61 12.17 11.46 -5.18
C PHE A 61 11.16 12.10 -4.24
N ILE A 62 9.88 12.09 -4.63
CA ILE A 62 8.81 12.72 -3.88
C ILE A 62 7.77 11.65 -3.54
N TYR A 63 7.39 11.61 -2.27
CA TYR A 63 6.23 10.88 -1.74
C TYR A 63 5.43 11.84 -0.87
N SER A 64 4.16 12.03 -1.19
CA SER A 64 3.30 13.02 -0.52
C SER A 64 1.87 12.50 -0.38
N SER A 65 1.67 11.50 0.47
CA SER A 65 0.33 10.94 0.71
C SER A 65 -0.48 11.77 1.72
N TYR A 66 -1.80 11.78 1.52
CA TYR A 66 -2.79 12.23 2.51
C TYR A 66 -3.52 11.05 3.19
N GLU A 67 -3.14 9.82 2.85
CA GLU A 67 -3.74 8.61 3.39
C GLU A 67 -3.19 8.28 4.78
N GLY A 68 -3.96 7.51 5.53
CA GLY A 68 -3.54 6.97 6.83
C GLY A 68 -2.73 5.68 6.73
N MET A 69 -2.29 5.29 5.53
CA MET A 69 -1.55 4.06 5.27
C MET A 69 -0.04 4.28 5.34
N ASN A 70 0.73 3.22 5.56
CA ASN A 70 2.18 3.29 5.64
C ASN A 70 2.84 2.99 4.30
N ILE A 71 4.04 3.53 4.13
CA ILE A 71 4.98 3.11 3.10
C ILE A 71 6.27 2.59 3.76
N SER A 72 6.78 1.46 3.26
CA SER A 72 8.06 0.90 3.66
C SER A 72 9.03 0.93 2.49
N LEU A 73 10.12 1.71 2.59
CA LEU A 73 11.19 1.72 1.59
C LEU A 73 12.38 0.88 2.07
N LEU A 74 12.56 -0.29 1.47
CA LEU A 74 13.54 -1.31 1.89
C LEU A 74 14.66 -1.45 0.86
N GLY A 75 15.91 -1.28 1.29
CA GLY A 75 17.09 -1.48 0.45
C GLY A 75 17.70 -2.88 0.56
N GLY A 76 18.69 -3.16 -0.29
CA GLY A 76 19.49 -4.39 -0.23
C GLY A 76 18.82 -5.60 -0.87
N THR A 77 17.78 -5.38 -1.67
CA THR A 77 17.02 -6.45 -2.30
C THR A 77 17.82 -7.11 -3.44
N PRO A 78 17.80 -8.46 -3.55
CA PRO A 78 18.34 -9.16 -4.72
C PRO A 78 17.63 -8.71 -6.01
N GLN A 79 18.32 -8.72 -7.15
CA GLN A 79 17.74 -8.28 -8.44
C GLN A 79 16.61 -9.20 -8.98
N ASP A 80 16.33 -10.33 -8.33
CA ASP A 80 15.37 -11.35 -8.76
C ASP A 80 14.18 -11.53 -7.80
N VAL A 81 13.72 -10.44 -7.16
CA VAL A 81 12.45 -10.49 -6.42
C VAL A 81 11.29 -10.28 -7.39
N ARG A 82 10.76 -11.38 -7.93
CA ARG A 82 9.39 -11.36 -8.43
C ARG A 82 8.48 -11.27 -7.21
N ALA A 83 7.64 -10.25 -7.16
CA ALA A 83 6.58 -10.08 -6.16
C ALA A 83 5.83 -11.42 -5.99
N GLU A 84 5.80 -11.95 -4.76
CA GLU A 84 5.01 -13.13 -4.38
C GLU A 84 3.66 -12.71 -3.82
#